data_AF-A0A4R4MWZ7-F1
#
_entry.id   AF-A0A4R4MWZ7-F1
#
_cell.length_a   1.000
_cell.length_b   1.000
_cell.length_c   1.000
_cell.angle_alpha   90.00
_cell.angle_beta   90.00
_cell.angle_gamma   90.00
#
_symmetry.space_group_name_H-M   'P 1'
#
loop_
_entity.id
_entity.type
_entity.pdbx_description
1 polymer ?
#
loop_
_entity_poly.entity_id
_entity_poly.type
_entity_poly.pdbx_seq_one_letter_code
_entity_poly.pdbx_strand_id
1 'polypeptide(L)'
;MNALAQFLRVRRGRIGPADVGLPIGPRPRRSPGLRREELAALAGVSVDYYTRIEQGRETAPSDSVLDALARALRLGDDEHAHLLGLADRVAGRTPRRRPAAPRP
;
A
#
# COMPACT_ATOMS: atom_id res chain seq x y z
N MET A 1 10.40 -12.51 0.06
CA MET A 1 9.51 -11.33 -0.05
C MET A 1 8.56 -11.60 -1.22
N ASN A 2 7.24 -11.48 -1.01
CA ASN A 2 6.25 -11.80 -2.05
C ASN A 2 5.98 -10.59 -2.97
N ALA A 3 5.24 -10.79 -4.06
CA ALA A 3 4.99 -9.75 -5.06
C ALA A 3 4.21 -8.55 -4.50
N LEU A 4 3.24 -8.78 -3.59
CA LEU A 4 2.52 -7.71 -2.89
C LEU A 4 3.47 -6.81 -2.08
N ALA A 5 4.34 -7.44 -1.30
CA ALA A 5 5.31 -6.76 -0.45
C ALA A 5 6.29 -5.91 -1.28
N GLN A 6 6.76 -6.45 -2.41
CA GLN A 6 7.64 -5.73 -3.33
C GLN A 6 6.93 -4.51 -3.95
N PHE A 7 5.69 -4.68 -4.40
CA PHE A 7 4.88 -3.60 -4.97
C PHE A 7 4.70 -2.45 -3.99
N LEU A 8 4.27 -2.73 -2.75
CA LEU A 8 4.07 -1.72 -1.71
C LEU A 8 5.37 -0.98 -1.38
N ARG A 9 6.50 -1.70 -1.26
CA ARG A 9 7.81 -1.10 -1.01
C ARG A 9 8.22 -0.13 -2.12
N VAL A 10 8.01 -0.50 -3.39
CA VAL A 10 8.34 0.36 -4.54
C VAL A 10 7.44 1.59 -4.55
N ARG A 11 6.13 1.43 -4.34
CA ARG A 11 5.17 2.56 -4.31
C ARG A 11 5.47 3.54 -3.18
N ARG A 12 5.73 3.03 -1.97
CA ARG A 12 6.11 3.86 -0.82
C ARG A 12 7.40 4.66 -1.07
N GLY A 13 8.34 4.08 -1.81
CA GLY A 13 9.59 4.76 -2.17
C GLY A 13 9.44 5.88 -3.20
N ARG A 14 8.33 5.93 -3.94
CA ARG A 14 8.06 6.93 -4.99
C ARG A 14 7.26 8.13 -4.52
N ILE A 15 6.41 7.94 -3.51
CA ILE A 15 5.61 9.02 -2.93
C ILE A 15 6.36 9.67 -1.78
N GLY A 16 6.47 11.00 -1.81
CA GLY A 16 7.11 11.78 -0.78
C GLY A 16 6.12 12.26 0.31
N PRO A 17 6.62 12.73 1.45
CA PRO A 17 5.78 13.31 2.50
C PRO A 17 4.96 14.52 2.01
N ALA A 18 5.53 15.38 1.15
CA ALA A 18 4.83 16.54 0.61
C ALA A 18 3.61 16.16 -0.25
N ASP A 19 3.67 15.04 -0.98
CA ASP A 19 2.57 14.56 -1.82
C ASP A 19 1.33 14.15 -1.02
N VAL A 20 1.49 13.90 0.28
CA VAL A 20 0.44 13.50 1.21
C VAL A 20 0.22 14.54 2.32
N GLY A 21 0.73 15.76 2.13
CA GLY A 21 0.53 16.88 3.07
C GLY A 21 1.32 16.76 4.38
N LEU A 22 2.32 15.87 4.45
CA LEU A 22 3.18 15.76 5.62
C LEU A 22 4.35 16.76 5.54
N PRO A 23 4.72 17.38 6.67
CA PRO A 23 5.84 18.32 6.70
C PRO A 23 7.17 17.61 6.45
N ILE A 24 8.02 18.24 5.65
CA ILE A 24 9.43 17.86 5.55
C ILE A 24 10.14 18.48 6.76
N GLY A 25 10.23 17.73 7.86
CA GLY A 25 10.89 18.20 9.07
C GLY A 25 12.37 18.55 8.86
N PRO A 26 12.99 19.32 9.78
CA PRO A 26 14.34 19.85 9.64
C PRO A 26 15.45 18.79 9.73
N ARG A 27 15.12 17.55 10.11
CA ARG A 27 16.09 16.47 10.30
C ARG A 27 16.41 15.76 8.97
N PRO A 28 17.69 15.42 8.70
CA PRO A 28 18.05 14.69 7.48
C PRO A 28 17.25 13.39 7.35
N ARG A 29 16.54 13.22 6.22
CA ARG A 29 15.81 11.99 5.89
C ARG A 29 16.77 11.01 5.21
N ARG A 30 16.75 9.76 5.67
CA ARG A 30 17.52 8.66 5.04
C ARG A 30 16.77 7.98 3.90
N SER A 31 15.44 8.13 3.87
CA SER A 31 14.58 7.58 2.82
C SER A 31 14.05 8.73 1.95
N PRO A 32 14.13 8.62 0.61
CA PRO A 32 13.60 9.65 -0.29
C PRO A 32 12.07 9.67 -0.34
N GLY A 33 11.40 8.54 -0.11
CA GLY A 33 9.93 8.44 -0.04
C GLY A 33 9.38 8.38 1.39
N LEU A 34 8.10 8.02 1.50
CA LEU A 34 7.42 7.84 2.79
C LEU A 34 8.10 6.80 3.67
N ARG A 35 8.16 7.07 4.97
CA ARG A 35 8.56 6.11 5.99
C ARG A 35 7.44 5.09 6.23
N ARG A 36 7.78 3.97 6.87
CA ARG A 36 6.78 2.95 7.21
C ARG A 36 5.77 3.48 8.20
N GLU A 37 6.27 4.25 9.18
CA GLU A 37 5.49 4.88 10.23
C GLU A 37 4.51 5.90 9.65
N GLU A 38 4.98 6.71 8.70
CA GLU A 38 4.15 7.71 8.00
C GLU A 38 3.03 7.05 7.21
N LEU A 39 3.34 6.02 6.42
CA LEU A 39 2.33 5.31 5.64
C LEU A 39 1.33 4.55 6.53
N ALA A 40 1.81 3.89 7.58
CA ALA A 40 0.96 3.18 8.52
C ALA A 40 -0.04 4.13 9.20
N ALA A 41 0.43 5.31 9.62
CA ALA A 41 -0.43 6.35 10.18
C ALA A 41 -1.48 6.84 9.18
N LEU A 42 -1.10 7.11 7.93
CA LEU A 42 -2.03 7.53 6.87
C LEU A 42 -3.07 6.46 6.53
N ALA A 43 -2.68 5.19 6.58
CA ALA A 43 -3.58 4.05 6.30
C ALA A 43 -4.39 3.59 7.52
N GLY A 44 -4.16 4.16 8.71
CA GLY A 44 -4.86 3.78 9.94
C GLY A 44 -4.52 2.36 10.42
N VAL A 45 -3.30 1.88 10.17
CA VAL A 45 -2.82 0.55 10.59
C VAL A 45 -1.60 0.66 11.49
N SER A 46 -1.27 -0.39 12.24
CA SER A 46 -0.04 -0.39 13.03
C SER A 46 1.20 -0.50 12.14
N VAL A 47 2.29 0.14 12.58
CA VAL A 47 3.59 0.09 11.89
C VAL A 47 4.10 -1.35 11.76
N ASP A 48 3.91 -2.17 12.80
CA ASP A 48 4.32 -3.57 12.81
C ASP A 48 3.53 -4.40 11.81
N TYR A 49 2.23 -4.14 11.67
CA TYR A 49 1.39 -4.80 10.68
C TYR A 49 1.85 -4.47 9.26
N TYR A 50 2.04 -3.18 8.95
CA TYR A 50 2.58 -2.77 7.65
C TYR A 50 3.97 -3.35 7.38
N THR A 51 4.83 -3.42 8.41
CA THR A 51 6.17 -4.01 8.30
C THR A 51 6.11 -5.51 7.98
N ARG A 52 5.18 -6.26 8.57
CA ARG A 52 4.96 -7.69 8.23
C ARG A 52 4.50 -7.85 6.78
N ILE A 53 3.64 -6.97 6.28
CA ILE A 53 3.24 -6.95 4.86
C ILE A 53 4.45 -6.69 3.97
N GLU A 54 5.25 -5.66 4.23
CA GLU A 54 6.46 -5.37 3.43
C GLU A 54 7.54 -6.46 3.51
N GLN A 55 7.57 -7.27 4.57
CA GLN A 55 8.45 -8.43 4.66
C GLN A 55 7.89 -9.66 3.93
N GLY A 56 6.62 -9.63 3.54
CA GLY A 56 5.89 -10.75 2.96
C GLY A 56 5.50 -11.82 3.97
N ARG A 57 5.46 -11.48 5.27
CA ARG A 57 5.03 -12.37 6.36
C ARG A 57 3.53 -12.29 6.63
N GLU A 58 2.91 -11.20 6.22
CA GLU A 58 1.45 -11.06 6.17
C GLU A 58 0.99 -11.34 4.73
N THR A 59 0.13 -12.34 4.56
CA THR A 59 -0.26 -12.87 3.24
C THR A 59 -1.73 -12.64 2.90
N ALA A 60 -2.54 -12.22 3.86
CA ALA A 60 -3.98 -12.05 3.66
C ALA A 60 -4.52 -10.75 4.31
N PRO A 61 -3.96 -9.56 3.97
CA PRO A 61 -4.56 -8.30 4.40
C PRO A 61 -6.01 -8.17 3.89
N SER A 62 -6.86 -7.50 4.68
CA SER A 62 -8.25 -7.25 4.30
C SER A 62 -8.36 -6.21 3.19
N ASP A 63 -9.49 -6.19 2.50
CA ASP A 63 -9.75 -5.23 1.42
C ASP A 63 -9.73 -3.80 1.93
N SER A 64 -10.33 -3.58 3.10
CA SER A 64 -10.30 -2.29 3.79
C SER A 64 -8.87 -1.78 4.05
N VAL A 65 -7.94 -2.68 4.41
CA VAL A 65 -6.53 -2.34 4.58
C VAL A 65 -5.90 -2.01 3.23
N LEU A 66 -6.17 -2.80 2.19
CA LEU A 66 -5.64 -2.58 0.84
C LEU A 66 -6.14 -1.25 0.26
N ASP A 67 -7.43 -0.93 0.44
CA ASP A 67 -8.05 0.32 0.04
C ASP A 67 -7.44 1.52 0.79
N ALA A 68 -7.20 1.37 2.09
CA ALA A 68 -6.55 2.41 2.89
C ALA A 68 -5.10 2.65 2.45
N LEU A 69 -4.35 1.58 2.17
CA LEU A 69 -2.99 1.67 1.64
C LEU A 69 -2.98 2.29 0.24
N ALA A 70 -3.93 1.94 -0.63
CA ALA A 70 -4.04 2.51 -1.97
C ALA A 70 -4.31 4.02 -1.92
N ARG A 71 -5.22 4.47 -1.05
CA ARG A 71 -5.49 5.90 -0.82
C ARG A 71 -4.27 6.62 -0.26
N ALA A 72 -3.60 6.07 0.75
CA ALA A 72 -2.42 6.68 1.36
C ALA A 72 -1.23 6.76 0.38
N LEU A 73 -1.09 5.80 -0.52
CA LEU A 73 -0.08 5.79 -1.59
C LEU A 73 -0.51 6.56 -2.84
N ARG A 74 -1.71 7.16 -2.84
CA ARG A 74 -2.33 7.87 -3.97
C ARG A 74 -2.30 7.05 -5.27
N LEU A 75 -2.57 5.75 -5.16
CA LEU A 75 -2.63 4.85 -6.31
C LEU A 75 -3.80 5.22 -7.23
N GLY A 76 -3.56 5.21 -8.54
CA GLY A 76 -4.62 5.29 -9.54
C GLY A 76 -5.40 3.97 -9.63
N ASP A 77 -6.52 3.98 -10.37
CA ASP A 77 -7.43 2.84 -10.48
C ASP A 77 -6.75 1.55 -10.96
N ASP A 78 -5.88 1.64 -11.97
CA ASP A 78 -5.15 0.48 -12.50
C ASP A 78 -4.14 -0.08 -11.48
N GLU A 79 -3.49 0.81 -10.74
CA GLU A 79 -2.50 0.44 -9.73
C GLU A 79 -3.17 -0.18 -8.50
N HIS A 80 -4.35 0.32 -8.16
CA HIS A 80 -5.18 -0.25 -7.10
C HIS A 80 -5.73 -1.63 -7.51
N ALA A 81 -6.25 -1.78 -8.73
CA ALA A 81 -6.66 -3.08 -9.25
C ALA A 81 -5.50 -4.08 -9.28
N HIS A 82 -4.29 -3.63 -9.63
CA HIS A 82 -3.09 -4.44 -9.58
C HIS A 82 -2.74 -4.86 -8.15
N LEU A 83 -2.81 -3.94 -7.17
CA LEU A 83 -2.59 -4.23 -5.75
C LEU A 83 -3.51 -5.35 -5.26
N LEU A 84 -4.82 -5.26 -5.54
CA LEU A 84 -5.81 -6.26 -5.16
C LEU A 84 -5.49 -7.62 -5.80
N GLY A 85 -5.15 -7.63 -7.09
CA GLY A 85 -4.76 -8.87 -7.79
C GLY A 85 -3.46 -9.48 -7.27
N LEU A 86 -2.52 -8.70 -6.72
CA LEU A 86 -1.35 -9.23 -6.04
C LEU A 86 -1.73 -9.85 -4.69
N ALA A 87 -2.61 -9.20 -3.93
CA ALA A 87 -3.09 -9.71 -2.65
C ALA A 87 -3.84 -11.04 -2.80
N ASP A 88 -4.72 -11.17 -3.81
CA ASP A 88 -5.44 -12.42 -4.10
C ASP A 88 -4.46 -13.58 -4.38
N ARG A 89 -3.44 -13.33 -5.21
CA ARG A 89 -2.40 -14.33 -5.52
C ARG A 89 -1.61 -14.77 -4.29
N VAL A 90 -1.25 -13.81 -3.42
CA VAL A 90 -0.49 -14.10 -2.19
C VAL A 90 -1.35 -14.86 -1.17
N ALA A 91 -2.65 -14.57 -1.12
CA ALA A 91 -3.59 -15.24 -0.24
C ALA A 91 -4.04 -16.63 -0.77
N GLY A 92 -3.61 -17.03 -1.97
CA GLY A 92 -4.09 -18.25 -2.62
C GLY A 92 -5.57 -18.22 -2.99
N ARG A 93 -6.18 -17.03 -3.11
CA ARG A 93 -7.58 -16.84 -3.51
C ARG A 93 -7.67 -16.78 -5.03
N THR A 94 -8.74 -17.34 -5.60
CA THR A 94 -9.09 -17.10 -7.01
C THR A 94 -9.24 -15.60 -7.27
N PRO A 95 -8.77 -15.06 -8.41
CA PRO A 95 -8.79 -13.62 -8.69
C PRO A 95 -10.21 -13.05 -8.56
N ARG A 96 -10.36 -11.94 -7.83
CA ARG A 96 -11.63 -11.21 -7.78
C ARG A 96 -12.03 -10.75 -9.17
N ARG A 97 -13.16 -11.23 -9.66
CA ARG A 97 -13.78 -10.71 -10.89
C ARG A 97 -14.10 -9.23 -10.63
N ARG A 98 -13.48 -8.32 -11.39
CA ARG A 98 -13.72 -6.87 -11.29
C ARG A 98 -15.23 -6.61 -11.28
N PRO A 99 -15.81 -5.94 -10.27
CA PRO A 99 -17.19 -5.49 -10.38
C PRO A 99 -17.24 -4.55 -11.59
N ALA A 100 -18.04 -4.90 -12.60
CA ALA A 100 -18.30 -3.99 -13.70
C ALA A 100 -18.92 -2.73 -13.08
N ALA A 101 -18.29 -1.58 -13.26
CA ALA A 101 -18.87 -0.31 -12.86
C ALA A 101 -20.27 -0.22 -13.49
N PRO A 102 -21.34 0.07 -12.71
CA PRO A 102 -22.64 0.34 -13.31
C PRO A 102 -22.48 1.56 -14.21
N ARG A 103 -22.74 1.37 -15.51
CA ARG A 103 -22.84 2.48 -16.46
C ARG A 103 -24.14 3.23 -16.15
N PRO A 104 -24.13 4.58 -16.10
CA PRO A 104 -25.34 5.37 -15.98
C PRO A 104 -26.26 5.20 -17.19
#